data_AF-A0AAD5JRA5-F1
#
_entry.id   AF-A0AAD5JRA5-F1
#
_cell.length_a   1.000
_cell.length_b   1.000
_cell.length_c   1.000
_cell.angle_alpha   90.00
_cell.angle_beta   90.00
_cell.angle_gamma   90.00
#
_symmetry.space_group_name_H-M   'P 1'
#
loop_
_entity.id
_entity.type
_entity.pdbx_description
1 polymer ?
#
loop_
_entity_poly.entity_id
_entity_poly.type
_entity_poly.pdbx_seq_one_letter_code
_entity_poly.pdbx_strand_id
1 'polypeptide(L)'
;MGKIPTFSSDKVDLFESTAIAYYAAAQQDSSALLGTNAVDKALILQWVFFAENEISNNLGGWIYPLLGYMPYMKPNVDGATEKLKRALGALDKVLLTKTYLVGDEITFADISMVTALVLGYKTVFDKTFRSEFKNVTRYFTTVVAKKHFKAALGEVALCETPLKYTPPKKEKKEQPKKEQTKKEAKKEEKPAAEAAEKPAPKPKSALDLLPPSNFKMDDWKRQYSNNDTDVAMKWFWENFDAEGYSIWKVDYKYNDELTQVFMSNNLIGGFFARLERAHKYAFGSMIVCGTNNNNTIGGYFVIRGQEVPFEIYDAADYESYNFVKIEPSQYEEKKDEIYKYMAWEVEGCADGKVFK
;
A
#
# COMPACT_ATOMS: atom_id res chain seq x y z
N MET A 1 6.91 -25.11 -14.79
CA MET A 1 6.64 -23.71 -14.36
C MET A 1 5.44 -23.58 -13.42
N GLY A 2 4.48 -24.53 -13.39
CA GLY A 2 3.35 -24.46 -12.45
C GLY A 2 2.44 -23.25 -12.66
N LYS A 3 2.38 -22.72 -13.89
CA LYS A 3 1.56 -21.55 -14.26
C LYS A 3 0.28 -22.01 -14.95
N ILE A 4 -0.78 -21.24 -14.77
CA ILE A 4 -2.05 -21.38 -15.47
C ILE A 4 -2.32 -20.11 -16.30
N PRO A 5 -3.10 -20.21 -17.39
CA PRO A 5 -3.71 -21.41 -17.96
C PRO A 5 -2.75 -22.25 -18.81
N THR A 6 -3.10 -23.52 -18.98
CA THR A 6 -2.49 -24.47 -19.93
C THR A 6 -3.58 -25.12 -20.76
N PHE A 7 -3.28 -25.44 -22.02
CA PHE A 7 -4.15 -26.16 -22.93
C PHE A 7 -3.37 -27.29 -23.60
N SER A 8 -3.98 -28.47 -23.67
CA SER A 8 -3.42 -29.63 -24.34
C SER A 8 -4.46 -30.23 -25.29
N SER A 9 -3.98 -30.64 -26.45
CA SER A 9 -4.77 -31.31 -27.48
C SER A 9 -3.94 -32.39 -28.16
N ASP A 10 -4.53 -33.11 -29.10
CA ASP A 10 -3.83 -34.03 -29.99
C ASP A 10 -2.82 -33.32 -30.92
N LYS A 11 -2.95 -32.01 -31.13
CA LYS A 11 -2.14 -31.23 -32.08
C LYS A 11 -1.06 -30.38 -31.43
N VAL A 12 -1.34 -29.82 -30.27
CA VAL A 12 -0.46 -28.82 -29.63
C VAL A 12 -0.69 -28.77 -28.13
N ASP A 13 0.40 -28.54 -27.40
CA ASP A 13 0.42 -28.13 -26.00
C ASP A 13 0.80 -26.65 -25.92
N LEU A 14 -0.04 -25.86 -25.27
CA LEU A 14 0.09 -24.41 -25.16
C LEU A 14 0.02 -23.96 -23.69
N PHE A 15 0.82 -22.95 -23.39
CA PHE A 15 0.73 -22.13 -22.18
C PHE A 15 0.77 -20.66 -22.61
N GLU A 16 0.51 -19.76 -21.66
CA GLU A 16 0.15 -18.35 -21.89
C GLU A 16 -1.28 -18.17 -22.40
N SER A 17 -2.07 -17.43 -21.62
CA SER A 17 -3.50 -17.22 -21.88
C SER A 17 -3.76 -16.61 -23.27
N THR A 18 -2.93 -15.66 -23.67
CA THR A 18 -2.98 -15.00 -24.99
C THR A 18 -2.75 -15.98 -26.14
N ALA A 19 -1.79 -16.89 -26.02
CA ALA A 19 -1.49 -17.87 -27.06
C ALA A 19 -2.63 -18.90 -27.22
N ILE A 20 -3.18 -19.36 -26.10
CA ILE A 20 -4.33 -20.28 -26.08
C ILE A 20 -5.56 -19.61 -26.70
N ALA A 21 -5.86 -18.37 -26.32
CA ALA A 21 -6.99 -17.62 -26.84
C ALA A 21 -6.83 -17.30 -28.34
N TYR A 22 -5.61 -16.95 -28.78
CA TYR A 22 -5.30 -16.80 -30.20
C TYR A 22 -5.54 -18.11 -30.97
N TYR A 23 -5.05 -19.24 -30.46
CA TYR A 23 -5.24 -20.55 -31.08
C TYR A 23 -6.74 -20.90 -31.22
N ALA A 24 -7.54 -20.60 -30.20
CA ALA A 24 -8.99 -20.77 -30.25
C ALA A 24 -9.64 -19.87 -31.31
N ALA A 25 -9.26 -18.59 -31.39
CA ALA A 25 -9.78 -17.66 -32.38
C ALA A 25 -9.36 -18.02 -33.81
N ALA A 26 -8.18 -18.63 -33.97
CA ALA A 26 -7.60 -19.04 -35.25
C ALA A 26 -8.13 -20.40 -35.76
N GLN A 27 -8.96 -21.12 -35.00
CA GLN A 27 -9.57 -22.37 -35.49
C GLN A 27 -10.55 -22.13 -36.65
N GLN A 28 -11.09 -20.90 -36.76
CA GLN A 28 -11.91 -20.50 -37.90
C GLN A 28 -11.04 -19.81 -38.95
N ASP A 29 -11.06 -20.34 -40.16
CA ASP A 29 -10.43 -19.68 -41.31
C ASP A 29 -10.99 -18.27 -41.48
N SER A 30 -10.09 -17.29 -41.63
CA SER A 30 -10.45 -15.87 -41.75
C SER A 30 -11.33 -15.33 -40.62
N SER A 31 -11.09 -15.78 -39.39
CA SER A 31 -11.75 -15.27 -38.18
C SER A 31 -11.72 -13.75 -38.10
N ALA A 32 -12.91 -13.12 -38.09
CA ALA A 32 -13.05 -11.67 -37.94
C ALA A 32 -12.46 -11.15 -36.61
N LEU A 33 -12.38 -12.01 -35.58
CA LEU A 33 -11.75 -11.68 -34.31
C LEU A 33 -10.26 -11.36 -34.44
N LEU A 34 -9.61 -11.86 -35.49
CA LEU A 34 -8.18 -11.67 -35.75
C LEU A 34 -7.89 -10.59 -36.80
N GLY A 35 -8.90 -9.84 -37.24
CA GLY A 35 -8.74 -8.78 -38.23
C GLY A 35 -8.58 -9.31 -39.67
N THR A 36 -8.94 -8.47 -40.63
CA THR A 36 -9.03 -8.88 -42.05
C THR A 36 -7.80 -8.48 -42.87
N ASN A 37 -7.09 -7.44 -42.44
CA ASN A 37 -5.90 -6.92 -43.11
C ASN A 37 -4.69 -6.86 -42.15
N ALA A 38 -3.51 -6.54 -42.69
CA ALA A 38 -2.28 -6.50 -41.90
C ALA A 38 -2.30 -5.42 -40.81
N VAL A 39 -2.96 -4.28 -41.06
CA VAL A 39 -3.08 -3.18 -40.09
C VAL A 39 -3.95 -3.60 -38.91
N ASP A 40 -5.12 -4.18 -39.17
CA ASP A 40 -6.01 -4.68 -38.12
C ASP A 40 -5.28 -5.70 -37.23
N LYS A 41 -4.59 -6.65 -37.86
CA LYS A 41 -3.81 -7.69 -37.16
C LYS A 41 -2.76 -7.08 -36.23
N ALA A 42 -2.01 -6.09 -36.72
CA ALA A 42 -0.99 -5.41 -35.92
C ALA A 42 -1.60 -4.61 -34.76
N LEU A 43 -2.69 -3.87 -35.02
CA LEU A 43 -3.39 -3.11 -33.98
C LEU A 43 -4.02 -4.03 -32.93
N ILE A 44 -4.57 -5.18 -33.34
CA ILE A 44 -5.11 -6.18 -32.42
C ILE A 44 -4.01 -6.66 -31.48
N LEU A 45 -2.87 -7.08 -32.03
CA LEU A 45 -1.72 -7.52 -31.22
C LEU A 45 -1.22 -6.42 -30.29
N GLN A 46 -1.14 -5.17 -30.75
CA GLN A 46 -0.75 -4.04 -29.90
C GLN A 46 -1.64 -3.93 -28.66
N TRP A 47 -2.96 -4.01 -28.83
CA TRP A 47 -3.89 -3.89 -27.71
C TRP A 47 -3.92 -5.14 -26.82
N VAL A 48 -3.69 -6.33 -27.38
CA VAL A 48 -3.51 -7.56 -26.60
C VAL A 48 -2.29 -7.45 -25.70
N PHE A 49 -1.14 -7.04 -26.24
CA PHE A 49 0.07 -6.85 -25.43
C PHE A 49 -0.06 -5.71 -24.43
N PHE A 50 -0.80 -4.64 -24.77
CA PHE A 50 -1.12 -3.58 -23.83
C PHE A 50 -1.99 -4.09 -22.68
N ALA A 51 -3.02 -4.90 -22.97
CA ALA A 51 -3.86 -5.49 -21.94
C ALA A 51 -3.07 -6.38 -20.98
N GLU A 52 -2.11 -7.16 -21.47
CA GLU A 52 -1.27 -8.02 -20.64
C GLU A 52 -0.27 -7.21 -19.80
N ASN A 53 0.50 -6.34 -20.44
CA ASN A 53 1.64 -5.68 -19.81
C ASN A 53 1.26 -4.43 -19.01
N GLU A 54 0.29 -3.65 -19.49
CA GLU A 54 -0.04 -2.34 -18.91
C GLU A 54 -1.30 -2.40 -18.05
N ILE A 55 -2.20 -3.36 -18.28
CA ILE A 55 -3.43 -3.52 -17.50
C ILE A 55 -3.29 -4.68 -16.50
N SER A 56 -3.17 -5.92 -16.96
CA SER A 56 -3.17 -7.11 -16.10
C SER A 56 -2.01 -7.12 -15.10
N ASN A 57 -0.78 -6.85 -15.55
CA ASN A 57 0.39 -6.84 -14.65
C ASN A 57 0.28 -5.75 -13.57
N ASN A 58 -0.13 -4.54 -13.95
CA ASN A 58 -0.29 -3.43 -13.00
C ASN A 58 -1.49 -3.65 -12.06
N LEU A 59 -2.60 -4.22 -12.55
CA LEU A 59 -3.73 -4.64 -11.70
C LEU A 59 -3.31 -5.74 -10.71
N GLY A 60 -2.52 -6.72 -11.13
CA GLY A 60 -1.98 -7.75 -10.25
C GLY A 60 -1.09 -7.15 -9.16
N GLY A 61 -0.22 -6.20 -9.52
CA GLY A 61 0.62 -5.46 -8.57
C GLY A 61 -0.17 -4.65 -7.53
N TRP A 62 -1.37 -4.17 -7.89
CA TRP A 62 -2.27 -3.52 -6.95
C TRP A 62 -3.06 -4.54 -6.11
N ILE A 63 -3.72 -5.51 -6.74
CA ILE A 63 -4.78 -6.30 -6.11
C ILE A 63 -4.26 -7.53 -5.36
N TYR A 64 -3.25 -8.23 -5.89
CA TYR A 64 -2.74 -9.46 -5.25
C TYR A 64 -2.17 -9.22 -3.85
N PRO A 65 -1.50 -8.08 -3.55
CA PRO A 65 -1.13 -7.76 -2.18
C PRO A 65 -2.32 -7.51 -1.25
N LEU A 66 -3.41 -6.91 -1.75
CA LEU A 66 -4.63 -6.69 -0.95
C LEU A 66 -5.33 -8.00 -0.59
N LEU A 67 -5.22 -9.01 -1.46
CA LEU A 67 -5.77 -10.35 -1.28
C LEU A 67 -4.84 -11.30 -0.51
N GLY A 68 -3.63 -10.86 -0.16
CA GLY A 68 -2.65 -11.69 0.54
C GLY A 68 -1.93 -12.74 -0.33
N TYR A 69 -2.04 -12.65 -1.66
CA TYR A 69 -1.29 -13.51 -2.60
C TYR A 69 0.15 -13.05 -2.82
N MET A 70 0.44 -11.79 -2.51
CA MET A 70 1.78 -11.22 -2.48
C MET A 70 1.98 -10.41 -1.19
N PRO A 71 3.23 -10.20 -0.72
CA PRO A 71 3.49 -9.27 0.36
C PRO A 71 2.94 -7.88 0.04
N TYR A 72 2.26 -7.26 1.01
CA TYR A 72 1.84 -5.87 0.89
C TYR A 72 3.03 -4.96 1.14
N MET A 73 3.37 -4.16 0.13
CA MET A 73 4.32 -3.07 0.21
C MET A 73 3.66 -1.85 -0.41
N LYS A 74 3.31 -0.85 0.40
CA LYS A 74 2.56 0.32 -0.06
C LYS A 74 3.22 1.03 -1.26
N PRO A 75 4.56 1.24 -1.32
CA PRO A 75 5.19 1.84 -2.50
C PRO A 75 5.00 1.03 -3.78
N ASN A 76 4.97 -0.30 -3.69
CA ASN A 76 4.76 -1.17 -4.84
C ASN A 76 3.31 -1.10 -5.32
N VAL A 77 2.36 -1.11 -4.38
CA VAL A 77 0.93 -0.98 -4.67
C VAL A 77 0.63 0.39 -5.27
N ASP A 78 1.15 1.47 -4.68
CA ASP A 78 1.00 2.83 -5.19
C ASP A 78 1.65 2.96 -6.58
N GLY A 79 2.87 2.43 -6.75
CA GLY A 79 3.57 2.45 -8.03
C GLY A 79 2.83 1.69 -9.14
N ALA A 80 2.27 0.52 -8.82
CA ALA A 80 1.42 -0.25 -9.73
C ALA A 80 0.11 0.49 -10.05
N THR A 81 -0.51 1.12 -9.04
CA THR A 81 -1.72 1.93 -9.19
C THR A 81 -1.49 3.12 -10.12
N GLU A 82 -0.38 3.85 -9.96
CA GLU A 82 -0.06 5.00 -10.80
C GLU A 82 0.32 4.61 -12.23
N LYS A 83 1.02 3.48 -12.43
CA LYS A 83 1.25 2.90 -13.77
C LYS A 83 -0.07 2.53 -14.43
N LEU A 84 -0.97 1.87 -13.70
CA LEU A 84 -2.30 1.51 -14.20
C LEU A 84 -3.12 2.75 -14.57
N LYS A 85 -3.16 3.78 -13.73
CA LYS A 85 -3.87 5.04 -14.03
C LYS A 85 -3.35 5.70 -15.30
N ARG A 86 -2.02 5.70 -15.53
CA ARG A 86 -1.45 6.21 -16.79
C ARG A 86 -1.91 5.39 -18.00
N ALA A 87 -1.90 4.07 -17.89
CA ALA A 87 -2.37 3.18 -18.95
C ALA A 87 -3.87 3.38 -19.24
N LEU A 88 -4.70 3.45 -18.20
CA LEU A 88 -6.13 3.74 -18.30
C LEU A 88 -6.40 5.13 -18.88
N GLY A 89 -5.58 6.13 -18.54
CA GLY A 89 -5.70 7.47 -19.12
C GLY A 89 -5.39 7.49 -20.63
N ALA A 90 -4.41 6.70 -21.09
CA ALA A 90 -4.15 6.54 -22.51
C ALA A 90 -5.30 5.81 -23.22
N LEU A 91 -5.79 4.74 -22.62
CA LEU A 91 -6.93 3.96 -23.12
C LEU A 91 -8.21 4.81 -23.19
N ASP A 92 -8.49 5.61 -22.17
CA ASP A 92 -9.67 6.48 -22.09
C ASP A 92 -9.70 7.50 -23.24
N LYS A 93 -8.55 8.10 -23.54
CA LYS A 93 -8.39 9.02 -24.69
C LYS A 93 -8.69 8.35 -26.02
N VAL A 94 -8.20 7.12 -26.22
CA VAL A 94 -8.48 6.36 -27.45
C VAL A 94 -9.96 6.00 -27.55
N LEU A 95 -10.57 5.60 -26.44
CA LEU A 95 -11.97 5.21 -26.39
C LEU A 95 -12.94 6.39 -26.49
N LEU A 96 -12.48 7.64 -26.36
CA LEU A 96 -13.32 8.81 -26.56
C LEU A 96 -14.06 8.77 -27.90
N THR A 97 -13.37 8.37 -28.98
CA THR A 97 -13.91 8.35 -30.35
C THR A 97 -14.19 6.95 -30.88
N LYS A 98 -14.01 5.90 -30.07
CA LYS A 98 -14.10 4.52 -30.50
C LYS A 98 -15.09 3.70 -29.67
N THR A 99 -15.89 2.88 -30.35
CA THR A 99 -16.77 1.90 -29.70
C THR A 99 -15.99 0.63 -29.32
N TYR A 100 -15.13 0.15 -30.20
CA TYR A 100 -14.23 -1.00 -30.02
C TYR A 100 -12.79 -0.59 -30.34
N LEU A 101 -11.80 -1.35 -29.89
CA LEU A 101 -10.39 -0.95 -29.99
C LEU A 101 -9.89 -0.93 -31.43
N VAL A 102 -10.34 -1.89 -32.25
CA VAL A 102 -9.95 -2.05 -33.65
C VAL A 102 -11.18 -2.31 -34.51
N GLY A 103 -11.41 -1.45 -35.50
CA GLY A 103 -12.60 -1.51 -36.36
C GLY A 103 -13.90 -1.18 -35.63
N ASP A 104 -15.01 -1.67 -36.21
CA ASP A 104 -16.38 -1.37 -35.77
C ASP A 104 -17.08 -2.57 -35.12
N GLU A 105 -16.36 -3.69 -34.93
CA GLU A 105 -16.85 -4.90 -34.27
C GLU A 105 -15.88 -5.39 -33.19
N ILE A 106 -16.33 -6.36 -32.37
CA ILE A 106 -15.48 -6.97 -31.36
C ILE A 106 -14.38 -7.79 -32.02
N THR A 107 -13.16 -7.55 -31.57
CA THR A 107 -11.97 -8.31 -31.96
C THR A 107 -11.34 -8.98 -30.75
N PHE A 108 -10.28 -9.75 -31.00
CA PHE A 108 -9.46 -10.33 -29.94
C PHE A 108 -8.86 -9.27 -29.01
N ALA A 109 -8.61 -8.04 -29.51
CA ALA A 109 -8.19 -6.93 -28.66
C ALA A 109 -9.23 -6.61 -27.58
N ASP A 110 -10.51 -6.57 -27.95
CA ASP A 110 -11.57 -6.21 -27.01
C ASP A 110 -11.79 -7.30 -25.96
N ILE A 111 -11.73 -8.57 -26.38
CA ILE A 111 -11.80 -9.73 -25.50
C ILE A 111 -10.67 -9.68 -24.45
N SER A 112 -9.43 -9.47 -24.89
CA SER A 112 -8.27 -9.41 -24.00
C SER A 112 -8.32 -8.21 -23.06
N MET A 113 -8.67 -7.03 -23.56
CA MET A 113 -8.77 -5.83 -22.73
C MET A 113 -9.87 -5.93 -21.67
N VAL A 114 -11.06 -6.40 -22.06
CA VAL A 114 -12.20 -6.47 -21.14
C VAL A 114 -11.96 -7.52 -20.06
N THR A 115 -11.45 -8.69 -20.42
CA THR A 115 -11.13 -9.74 -19.44
C THR A 115 -10.04 -9.30 -18.46
N ALA A 116 -9.02 -8.57 -18.92
CA ALA A 116 -8.00 -7.96 -18.06
C ALA A 116 -8.60 -6.96 -17.05
N LEU A 117 -9.59 -6.17 -17.46
CA LEU A 117 -10.22 -5.15 -16.61
C LEU A 117 -11.20 -5.72 -15.58
N VAL A 118 -11.74 -6.94 -15.76
CA VAL A 118 -12.78 -7.53 -14.89
C VAL A 118 -12.40 -7.47 -13.42
N LEU A 119 -11.16 -7.87 -13.09
CA LEU A 119 -10.71 -7.92 -11.70
C LEU A 119 -10.74 -6.52 -11.08
N GLY A 120 -10.25 -5.50 -11.78
CA GLY A 120 -10.31 -4.10 -11.34
C GLY A 120 -11.74 -3.63 -11.07
N TYR A 121 -12.66 -3.84 -12.03
CA TYR A 121 -14.07 -3.44 -11.88
C TYR A 121 -14.80 -4.16 -10.76
N LYS A 122 -14.44 -5.40 -10.43
CA LYS A 122 -15.07 -6.15 -9.34
C LYS A 122 -14.52 -5.83 -7.96
N THR A 123 -13.33 -5.19 -7.86
CA THR A 123 -12.59 -5.15 -6.59
C THR A 123 -12.09 -3.79 -6.15
N VAL A 124 -11.56 -2.95 -7.05
CA VAL A 124 -10.86 -1.70 -6.65
C VAL A 124 -11.34 -0.47 -7.41
N PHE A 125 -12.01 -0.62 -8.55
CA PHE A 125 -12.56 0.50 -9.32
C PHE A 125 -13.93 0.91 -8.79
N ASP A 126 -13.91 1.60 -7.65
CA ASP A 126 -15.10 2.19 -7.06
C ASP A 126 -15.72 3.29 -7.95
N LYS A 127 -16.81 3.91 -7.48
CA LYS A 127 -17.50 4.96 -8.25
C LYS A 127 -16.58 6.16 -8.55
N THR A 128 -15.71 6.53 -7.62
CA THR A 128 -14.80 7.67 -7.75
C THR A 128 -13.75 7.39 -8.81
N PHE A 129 -13.06 6.25 -8.70
CA PHE A 129 -12.03 5.84 -9.67
C PHE A 129 -12.62 5.73 -11.09
N ARG A 130 -13.80 5.12 -11.24
CA ARG A 130 -14.46 5.01 -12.55
C ARG A 130 -14.82 6.36 -13.16
N SER A 131 -15.04 7.38 -12.33
CA SER A 131 -15.38 8.73 -12.81
C SER A 131 -14.19 9.45 -13.48
N GLU A 132 -12.96 9.02 -13.19
CA GLU A 132 -11.73 9.52 -13.84
C GLU A 132 -11.57 8.95 -15.26
N PHE A 133 -12.09 7.75 -15.53
CA PHE A 133 -11.95 7.01 -16.79
C PHE A 133 -13.32 6.63 -17.38
N LYS A 134 -14.10 7.65 -17.74
CA LYS A 134 -15.51 7.49 -18.15
C LYS A 134 -15.66 6.71 -19.46
N ASN A 135 -14.76 6.90 -20.42
CA ASN A 135 -14.82 6.21 -21.70
C ASN A 135 -14.41 4.75 -21.55
N VAL A 136 -13.43 4.45 -20.69
CA VAL A 136 -13.10 3.06 -20.30
C VAL A 136 -14.31 2.39 -19.63
N THR A 137 -14.98 3.10 -18.71
CA THR A 137 -16.17 2.56 -18.02
C THR A 137 -17.32 2.29 -19.00
N ARG A 138 -17.60 3.22 -19.91
CA ARG A 138 -18.59 3.04 -20.98
C ARG A 138 -18.25 1.83 -21.85
N TYR A 139 -17.01 1.74 -22.32
CA TYR A 139 -16.52 0.63 -23.12
C TYR A 139 -16.68 -0.72 -22.39
N PHE A 140 -16.17 -0.82 -21.17
CA PHE A 140 -16.23 -2.04 -20.36
C PHE A 140 -17.68 -2.50 -20.17
N THR A 141 -18.55 -1.63 -19.68
CA THR A 141 -19.96 -1.96 -19.43
C THR A 141 -20.71 -2.35 -20.70
N THR A 142 -20.41 -1.72 -21.84
CA THR A 142 -20.98 -2.07 -23.14
C THR A 142 -20.57 -3.47 -23.60
N VAL A 143 -19.29 -3.82 -23.46
CA VAL A 143 -18.78 -5.11 -23.95
C VAL A 143 -19.20 -6.26 -23.03
N VAL A 144 -19.10 -6.10 -21.70
CA VAL A 144 -19.47 -7.19 -20.76
C VAL A 144 -20.97 -7.53 -20.80
N ALA A 145 -21.81 -6.57 -21.21
CA ALA A 145 -23.25 -6.78 -21.37
C ALA A 145 -23.62 -7.67 -22.58
N LYS A 146 -22.70 -7.89 -23.52
CA LYS A 146 -22.97 -8.75 -24.68
C LYS A 146 -23.11 -10.21 -24.27
N LYS A 147 -23.98 -10.94 -24.98
CA LYS A 147 -24.38 -12.32 -24.67
C LYS A 147 -23.21 -13.28 -24.39
N HIS A 148 -22.14 -13.20 -25.18
CA HIS A 148 -20.99 -14.10 -25.04
C HIS A 148 -20.16 -13.80 -23.78
N PHE A 149 -19.98 -12.51 -23.45
CA PHE A 149 -19.31 -12.11 -22.22
C PHE A 149 -20.15 -12.45 -21.00
N LYS A 150 -21.45 -12.17 -21.04
CA LYS A 150 -22.37 -12.53 -19.94
C LYS A 150 -22.42 -14.06 -19.71
N ALA A 151 -22.36 -14.85 -20.78
CA ALA A 151 -22.30 -16.31 -20.66
C ALA A 151 -21.00 -16.81 -20.00
N ALA A 152 -19.85 -16.17 -20.28
CA ALA A 152 -18.56 -16.59 -19.74
C ALA A 152 -18.24 -16.00 -18.37
N LEU A 153 -18.59 -14.74 -18.12
CA LEU A 153 -18.24 -13.98 -16.92
C LEU A 153 -19.38 -13.91 -15.89
N GLY A 154 -20.60 -14.28 -16.28
CA GLY A 154 -21.80 -14.04 -15.49
C GLY A 154 -22.16 -12.56 -15.42
N GLU A 155 -22.91 -12.19 -14.38
CA GLU A 155 -23.20 -10.80 -14.07
C GLU A 155 -22.00 -10.15 -13.35
N VAL A 156 -21.49 -9.07 -13.93
CA VAL A 156 -20.34 -8.34 -13.39
C VAL A 156 -20.85 -7.19 -12.52
N ALA A 157 -21.01 -7.45 -11.23
CA ALA A 157 -21.28 -6.40 -10.24
C ALA A 157 -20.07 -5.45 -10.14
N LEU A 158 -20.33 -4.15 -10.30
CA LEU A 158 -19.29 -3.13 -10.26
C LEU A 158 -18.97 -2.76 -8.81
N CYS A 159 -17.69 -2.58 -8.52
CA CYS A 159 -17.18 -2.29 -7.19
C CYS A 159 -17.84 -1.04 -6.59
N GLU A 160 -18.40 -1.22 -5.39
CA GLU A 160 -18.94 -0.15 -4.56
C GLU A 160 -17.93 0.24 -3.47
N THR A 161 -17.39 -0.76 -2.77
CA THR A 161 -16.37 -0.58 -1.74
C THR A 161 -15.06 -1.22 -2.22
N PRO A 162 -14.00 -0.43 -2.43
CA PRO A 162 -12.74 -0.96 -2.90
C PRO A 162 -12.10 -1.86 -1.85
N LEU A 163 -11.45 -2.94 -2.29
CA LEU A 163 -10.61 -3.78 -1.44
C LEU A 163 -9.58 -2.90 -0.73
N LYS A 164 -9.42 -3.15 0.56
CA LYS A 164 -8.37 -2.55 1.39
C LYS A 164 -7.51 -3.66 1.93
N TYR A 165 -6.23 -3.38 2.10
CA TYR A 165 -5.35 -4.33 2.75
C TYR A 165 -5.83 -4.55 4.18
N THR A 166 -6.13 -5.80 4.49
CA THR A 166 -6.37 -6.26 5.86
C THR A 166 -5.19 -7.15 6.24
N PRO A 167 -4.36 -6.77 7.22
CA PRO A 167 -3.24 -7.60 7.65
C PRO A 167 -3.72 -9.02 7.95
N PRO A 168 -2.99 -10.07 7.52
CA PRO A 168 -3.33 -11.43 7.89
C PRO A 168 -3.46 -11.50 9.41
N LYS A 169 -4.61 -12.00 9.91
CA LYS A 169 -4.72 -12.32 11.33
C LYS A 169 -3.58 -13.30 11.64
N LYS A 170 -2.69 -12.95 12.58
CA LYS A 170 -1.72 -13.89 13.13
C LYS A 170 -2.49 -15.10 13.64
N GLU A 171 -2.53 -16.18 12.85
CA GLU A 171 -2.95 -17.47 13.36
C GLU A 171 -1.94 -17.84 14.44
N LYS A 172 -2.35 -17.69 15.70
CA LYS A 172 -1.73 -18.44 16.79
C LYS A 172 -1.82 -19.90 16.35
N LYS A 173 -0.68 -20.55 16.12
CA LYS A 173 -0.60 -22.02 16.10
C LYS A 173 -1.12 -22.50 17.46
N GLU A 174 -2.41 -22.76 17.57
CA GLU A 174 -3.02 -23.40 18.72
C GLU A 174 -2.61 -24.87 18.71
N GLN A 175 -1.85 -25.26 19.72
CA GLN A 175 -1.84 -26.65 20.18
C GLN A 175 -3.23 -27.01 20.73
N PRO A 176 -3.69 -28.26 20.54
CA PRO A 176 -5.09 -28.62 20.70
C PRO A 176 -5.48 -28.75 22.18
N LYS A 177 -6.61 -28.16 22.59
CA LYS A 177 -7.37 -28.63 23.76
C LYS A 177 -8.87 -28.28 23.68
N LYS A 178 -9.63 -29.34 23.39
CA LYS A 178 -10.95 -29.74 23.90
C LYS A 178 -12.08 -28.69 24.03
N GLU A 179 -13.08 -28.91 23.17
CA GLU A 179 -14.54 -28.81 23.38
C GLU A 179 -15.04 -28.23 24.71
N GLN A 180 -15.81 -27.15 24.61
CA GLN A 180 -17.17 -27.13 25.17
C GLN A 180 -18.07 -26.11 24.47
N THR A 181 -19.28 -26.58 24.19
CA THR A 181 -20.37 -25.98 23.42
C THR A 181 -21.24 -25.02 24.23
N LYS A 182 -21.75 -23.97 23.58
CA LYS A 182 -23.15 -23.44 23.62
C LYS A 182 -23.17 -22.00 23.05
N LYS A 183 -23.70 -21.78 21.84
CA LYS A 183 -25.10 -21.46 21.44
C LYS A 183 -25.64 -20.09 21.91
N GLU A 184 -25.65 -19.17 20.93
CA GLU A 184 -26.71 -18.23 20.48
C GLU A 184 -27.63 -17.51 21.48
N ALA A 185 -27.72 -16.19 21.33
CA ALA A 185 -29.00 -15.46 21.25
C ALA A 185 -28.86 -14.11 20.53
N LYS A 186 -29.65 -13.95 19.46
CA LYS A 186 -29.95 -12.71 18.71
C LYS A 186 -30.86 -11.75 19.51
N LYS A 187 -30.74 -10.44 19.23
CA LYS A 187 -31.86 -9.46 19.11
C LYS A 187 -31.31 -8.18 18.46
N GLU A 188 -31.52 -7.96 17.16
CA GLU A 188 -32.65 -7.25 16.51
C GLU A 188 -32.78 -5.76 16.82
N GLU A 189 -32.75 -4.99 15.73
CA GLU A 189 -32.84 -3.54 15.52
C GLU A 189 -34.15 -2.89 16.01
N LYS A 190 -34.10 -1.56 16.21
CA LYS A 190 -34.96 -0.64 15.44
C LYS A 190 -34.38 0.79 15.36
N PRO A 191 -34.73 1.56 14.31
CA PRO A 191 -34.08 2.81 13.91
C PRO A 191 -34.87 4.06 14.37
N ALA A 192 -34.23 5.23 14.37
CA ALA A 192 -34.72 6.43 13.67
C ALA A 192 -33.91 7.72 13.99
N ALA A 193 -33.76 8.52 12.93
CA ALA A 193 -33.78 9.98 12.86
C ALA A 193 -32.51 10.80 13.14
N GLU A 194 -32.09 11.43 12.04
CA GLU A 194 -31.19 12.57 11.89
C GLU A 194 -31.40 13.69 12.92
N ALA A 195 -30.27 14.14 13.50
CA ALA A 195 -30.10 15.50 13.99
C ALA A 195 -28.65 15.92 13.71
N ALA A 196 -28.49 17.13 13.17
CA ALA A 196 -27.22 17.71 12.74
C ALA A 196 -26.17 17.78 13.86
N GLU A 197 -24.94 17.30 13.60
CA GLU A 197 -23.82 17.36 14.55
C GLU A 197 -22.76 18.38 14.12
N LYS A 198 -22.50 19.34 15.03
CA LYS A 198 -21.22 20.06 15.15
C LYS A 198 -20.10 19.05 15.48
N PRO A 199 -18.83 19.33 15.13
CA PRO A 199 -17.78 18.33 15.14
C PRO A 199 -17.54 17.75 16.55
N ALA A 200 -17.74 16.44 16.69
CA ALA A 200 -17.51 15.71 17.92
C ALA A 200 -16.01 15.65 18.29
N PRO A 201 -15.67 15.56 19.58
CA PRO A 201 -14.28 15.54 20.05
C PRO A 201 -13.55 14.29 19.57
N LYS A 202 -12.28 14.45 19.19
CA LYS A 202 -11.40 13.36 18.71
C LYS A 202 -11.41 12.17 19.70
N PRO A 203 -11.43 10.92 19.20
CA PRO A 203 -11.36 9.72 20.05
C PRO A 203 -10.10 9.75 20.94
N LYS A 204 -10.24 9.44 22.23
CA LYS A 204 -9.10 9.31 23.17
C LYS A 204 -8.16 8.20 22.72
N SER A 205 -6.85 8.48 22.72
CA SER A 205 -5.83 7.48 22.40
C SER A 205 -5.77 6.42 23.51
N ALA A 206 -5.53 5.15 23.15
CA ALA A 206 -5.29 4.09 24.12
C ALA A 206 -4.11 4.42 25.07
N LEU A 207 -3.19 5.30 24.65
CA LEU A 207 -2.07 5.77 25.45
C LEU A 207 -2.46 6.72 26.59
N ASP A 208 -3.62 7.40 26.49
CA ASP A 208 -4.14 8.22 27.60
C ASP A 208 -4.66 7.37 28.77
N LEU A 209 -4.83 6.05 28.56
CA LEU A 209 -5.28 5.10 29.58
C LEU A 209 -4.11 4.45 30.35
N LEU A 210 -2.86 4.72 29.96
CA LEU A 210 -1.68 4.16 30.63
C LEU A 210 -1.45 4.82 32.01
N PRO A 211 -0.88 4.09 32.99
CA PRO A 211 -0.57 4.63 34.32
C PRO A 211 0.31 5.88 34.20
N PRO A 212 0.06 6.95 34.97
CA PRO A 212 0.81 8.20 34.85
C PRO A 212 2.32 7.97 35.00
N SER A 213 3.11 8.62 34.14
CA SER A 213 4.56 8.59 34.17
C SER A 213 5.10 9.88 34.75
N ASN A 214 6.20 9.78 35.51
CA ASN A 214 6.90 10.96 36.01
C ASN A 214 7.65 11.71 34.90
N PHE A 215 7.93 11.04 33.76
CA PHE A 215 8.54 11.67 32.60
C PHE A 215 7.49 12.40 31.75
N LYS A 216 7.66 13.71 31.61
CA LYS A 216 6.78 14.57 30.79
C LYS A 216 7.42 14.83 29.43
N MET A 217 6.79 14.31 28.38
CA MET A 217 7.26 14.44 26.99
C MET A 217 7.42 15.91 26.54
N ASP A 218 6.52 16.80 26.97
CA ASP A 218 6.61 18.24 26.62
C ASP A 218 7.81 18.93 27.29
N ASP A 219 8.12 18.55 28.54
CA ASP A 219 9.31 19.08 29.23
C ASP A 219 10.58 18.59 28.52
N TRP A 220 10.63 17.32 28.12
CA TRP A 220 11.74 16.79 27.32
C TRP A 220 11.96 17.59 26.03
N LYS A 221 10.90 17.79 25.24
CA LYS A 221 10.96 18.58 23.99
C LYS A 221 11.44 20.00 24.19
N ARG A 222 11.02 20.61 25.30
CA ARG A 222 11.46 21.96 25.69
C ARG A 222 12.93 21.97 26.09
N GLN A 223 13.38 20.99 26.88
CA GLN A 223 14.79 20.89 27.27
C GLN A 223 15.69 20.68 26.06
N TYR A 224 15.30 19.78 25.14
CA TYR A 224 16.02 19.52 23.90
C TYR A 224 16.05 20.74 22.95
N SER A 225 14.98 21.53 22.89
CA SER A 225 14.93 22.69 21.98
C SER A 225 15.63 23.94 22.51
N ASN A 226 15.76 24.08 23.83
CA ASN A 226 16.20 25.33 24.46
C ASN A 226 17.61 25.28 25.05
N ASN A 227 18.22 24.10 25.16
CA ASN A 227 19.56 23.94 25.72
C ASN A 227 20.45 23.14 24.78
N ASP A 228 21.75 23.18 25.02
CA ASP A 228 22.71 22.33 24.33
C ASP A 228 22.41 20.85 24.57
N THR A 229 22.73 20.01 23.59
CA THR A 229 22.41 18.58 23.61
C THR A 229 23.00 17.87 24.83
N ASP A 230 24.18 18.27 25.30
CA ASP A 230 24.78 17.75 26.54
C ASP A 230 23.88 17.96 27.76
N VAL A 231 23.37 19.18 27.93
CA VAL A 231 22.49 19.55 29.04
C VAL A 231 21.16 18.85 28.93
N ALA A 232 20.58 18.81 27.71
CA ALA A 232 19.33 18.13 27.44
C ALA A 232 19.43 16.63 27.71
N MET A 233 20.47 15.95 27.21
CA MET A 233 20.66 14.51 27.39
C MET A 233 20.95 14.13 28.83
N LYS A 234 21.67 14.97 29.59
CA LYS A 234 21.81 14.78 31.03
C LYS A 234 20.45 14.83 31.73
N TRP A 235 19.64 15.86 31.43
CA TRP A 235 18.29 15.98 31.98
C TRP A 235 17.41 14.79 31.57
N PHE A 236 17.51 14.31 30.31
CA PHE A 236 16.77 13.16 29.82
C PHE A 236 17.02 11.94 30.69
N TRP A 237 18.28 11.53 30.88
CA TRP A 237 18.61 10.34 31.66
C TRP A 237 18.30 10.47 33.16
N GLU A 238 18.32 11.67 33.72
CA GLU A 238 17.92 11.93 35.12
C GLU A 238 16.40 11.82 35.34
N ASN A 239 15.59 12.09 34.31
CA ASN A 239 14.13 12.13 34.41
C ASN A 239 13.42 10.98 33.67
N PHE A 240 14.14 10.23 32.83
CA PHE A 240 13.57 9.20 31.97
C PHE A 240 12.96 8.06 32.79
N ASP A 241 11.71 7.76 32.47
CA ASP A 241 10.95 6.69 33.11
C ASP A 241 10.80 5.51 32.13
N ALA A 242 11.60 4.47 32.34
CA ALA A 242 11.63 3.28 31.49
C ALA A 242 10.39 2.38 31.64
N GLU A 243 9.58 2.54 32.69
CA GLU A 243 8.30 1.85 32.81
C GLU A 243 7.23 2.56 31.98
N GLY A 244 7.29 3.89 31.98
CA GLY A 244 6.36 4.73 31.25
C GLY A 244 6.67 4.91 29.77
N TYR A 245 7.93 4.91 29.37
CA TYR A 245 8.38 5.17 28.01
C TYR A 245 9.38 4.14 27.55
N SER A 246 9.50 3.99 26.23
CA SER A 246 10.48 3.12 25.61
C SER A 246 11.27 3.86 24.54
N ILE A 247 12.50 3.42 24.33
CA ILE A 247 13.42 3.94 23.31
C ILE A 247 13.47 2.96 22.16
N TRP A 248 13.38 3.47 20.93
CA TRP A 248 13.37 2.69 19.70
C TRP A 248 14.43 3.20 18.75
N LYS A 249 15.29 2.31 18.27
CA LYS A 249 16.14 2.58 17.12
C LYS A 249 15.32 2.42 15.85
N VAL A 250 15.48 3.35 14.93
CA VAL A 250 14.70 3.42 13.68
C VAL A 250 15.67 3.50 12.51
N ASP A 251 15.71 2.46 11.70
CA ASP A 251 16.54 2.41 10.48
C ASP A 251 15.64 2.28 9.24
N TYR A 252 15.91 3.04 8.19
CA TYR A 252 15.19 2.88 6.92
C TYR A 252 15.62 1.60 6.22
N LYS A 253 14.66 0.83 5.69
CA LYS A 253 14.90 -0.51 5.16
C LYS A 253 15.48 -0.50 3.74
N TYR A 254 15.20 0.54 2.96
CA TYR A 254 15.50 0.60 1.51
C TYR A 254 16.59 1.64 1.21
N ASN A 255 17.70 1.61 1.97
CA ASN A 255 18.77 2.58 1.81
C ASN A 255 19.41 2.55 0.40
N ASP A 256 19.34 1.40 -0.28
CA ASP A 256 19.79 1.19 -1.66
C ASP A 256 18.96 1.97 -2.69
N GLU A 257 17.75 2.39 -2.35
CA GLU A 257 16.89 3.22 -3.21
C GLU A 257 17.14 4.73 -3.03
N LEU A 258 17.95 5.11 -2.03
CA LEU A 258 18.20 6.51 -1.71
C LEU A 258 19.22 7.15 -2.67
N THR A 259 18.78 8.20 -3.37
CA THR A 259 19.60 8.87 -4.39
C THR A 259 20.18 10.19 -3.88
N GLN A 260 19.37 11.21 -3.64
CA GLN A 260 19.87 12.52 -3.22
C GLN A 260 19.66 12.73 -1.72
N VAL A 261 20.68 13.22 -1.00
CA VAL A 261 20.60 13.47 0.46
C VAL A 261 19.39 14.34 0.83
N PHE A 262 19.10 15.39 0.04
CA PHE A 262 17.94 16.25 0.29
C PHE A 262 16.60 15.53 0.08
N MET A 263 16.53 14.57 -0.86
CA MET A 263 15.33 13.75 -1.07
C MET A 263 15.14 12.78 0.10
N SER A 264 16.23 12.18 0.59
CA SER A 264 16.23 11.36 1.79
C SER A 264 15.76 12.15 3.02
N ASN A 265 16.21 13.39 3.19
CA ASN A 265 15.73 14.26 4.26
C ASN A 265 14.24 14.67 4.08
N ASN A 266 13.77 14.79 2.83
CA ASN A 266 12.34 14.99 2.55
C ASN A 266 11.49 13.78 2.92
N LEU A 267 12.00 12.55 2.78
CA LEU A 267 11.32 11.34 3.25
C LEU A 267 11.11 11.37 4.76
N ILE A 268 12.14 11.75 5.54
CA ILE A 268 12.02 11.93 7.00
C ILE A 268 10.92 12.93 7.32
N GLY A 269 10.90 14.08 6.64
CA GLY A 269 9.88 15.11 6.84
C GLY A 269 8.47 14.63 6.51
N GLY A 270 8.32 13.87 5.41
CA GLY A 270 7.06 13.25 5.03
C GLY A 270 6.57 12.26 6.08
N PHE A 271 7.47 11.42 6.60
CA PHE A 271 7.16 10.46 7.67
C PHE A 271 6.68 11.20 8.93
N PHE A 272 7.40 12.23 9.36
CA PHE A 272 7.01 13.03 10.52
C PHE A 272 5.66 13.73 10.37
N ALA A 273 5.34 14.24 9.17
CA ALA A 273 4.03 14.83 8.90
C ALA A 273 2.89 13.82 9.06
N ARG A 274 3.12 12.54 8.74
CA ARG A 274 2.15 11.46 8.93
C ARG A 274 2.03 11.02 10.40
N LEU A 275 2.98 11.37 11.25
CA LEU A 275 3.00 11.10 12.68
C LEU A 275 2.33 12.20 13.54
N GLU A 276 1.62 13.17 12.95
CA GLU A 276 0.99 14.30 13.68
C GLU A 276 0.16 13.84 14.89
N ARG A 277 -0.55 12.71 14.77
CA ARG A 277 -1.36 12.13 15.85
C ARG A 277 -0.51 11.63 17.03
N ALA A 278 0.74 11.26 16.78
CA ALA A 278 1.69 10.78 17.77
C ALA A 278 2.46 11.91 18.46
N HIS A 279 2.32 13.18 18.03
CA HIS A 279 3.16 14.27 18.54
C HIS A 279 3.10 14.34 20.08
N LYS A 280 1.92 14.22 20.69
CA LYS A 280 1.78 14.26 22.16
C LYS A 280 2.52 13.13 22.88
N TYR A 281 2.74 12.00 22.22
CA TYR A 281 3.19 10.74 22.84
C TYR A 281 4.61 10.34 22.46
N ALA A 282 5.22 11.02 21.50
CA ALA A 282 6.53 10.64 20.98
C ALA A 282 7.40 11.85 20.65
N PHE A 283 8.70 11.58 20.67
CA PHE A 283 9.76 12.45 20.19
C PHE A 283 10.72 11.60 19.36
N GLY A 284 11.29 12.15 18.29
CA GLY A 284 12.25 11.42 17.47
C GLY A 284 13.34 12.33 16.91
N SER A 285 14.53 11.79 16.73
CA SER A 285 15.61 12.41 15.97
C SER A 285 16.04 11.43 14.88
N MET A 286 15.90 11.83 13.63
CA MET A 286 16.33 11.04 12.47
C MET A 286 17.29 11.87 11.62
N ILE A 287 18.33 11.20 11.13
CA ILE A 287 19.38 11.81 10.33
C ILE A 287 19.59 11.03 9.03
N VAL A 288 20.15 11.72 8.05
CA VAL A 288 20.67 11.16 6.81
C VAL A 288 22.19 11.13 6.91
N CYS A 289 22.80 9.96 6.76
CA CYS A 289 24.26 9.82 6.74
C CYS A 289 24.73 9.43 5.34
N GLY A 290 25.93 9.88 4.94
CA GLY A 290 26.57 9.53 3.67
C GLY A 290 26.45 10.62 2.60
N THR A 291 26.51 10.21 1.33
CA THR A 291 26.56 11.12 0.18
C THR A 291 25.52 10.74 -0.88
N ASN A 292 25.41 11.53 -1.95
CA ASN A 292 24.48 11.23 -3.03
C ASN A 292 24.78 9.85 -3.65
N ASN A 293 23.73 9.05 -3.82
CA ASN A 293 23.68 7.67 -4.30
C ASN A 293 24.30 6.64 -3.36
N ASN A 294 24.72 7.06 -2.17
CA ASN A 294 25.19 6.18 -1.10
C ASN A 294 24.92 6.86 0.26
N ASN A 295 23.65 6.92 0.64
CA ASN A 295 23.23 7.47 1.91
C ASN A 295 22.23 6.54 2.61
N THR A 296 22.11 6.72 3.93
CA THR A 296 21.25 5.94 4.80
C THR A 296 20.40 6.88 5.65
N ILE A 297 19.23 6.40 6.09
CA ILE A 297 18.39 7.10 7.06
C ILE A 297 18.33 6.27 8.34
N GLY A 298 18.66 6.88 9.47
CA GLY A 298 18.65 6.26 10.79
C GLY A 298 18.28 7.24 11.89
N GLY A 299 17.85 6.75 13.05
CA GLY A 299 17.43 7.62 14.14
C GLY A 299 16.98 6.88 15.39
N TYR A 300 16.55 7.68 16.37
CA TYR A 300 15.98 7.19 17.62
C TYR A 300 14.66 7.89 17.94
N PHE A 301 13.72 7.12 18.45
CA PHE A 301 12.43 7.58 18.95
C PHE A 301 12.27 7.26 20.43
N VAL A 302 11.70 8.20 21.17
CA VAL A 302 11.21 8.02 22.54
C VAL A 302 9.68 8.01 22.46
N ILE A 303 9.06 6.92 22.89
CA ILE A 303 7.63 6.66 22.69
C ILE A 303 6.98 6.31 24.03
N ARG A 304 5.79 6.87 24.28
CA ARG A 304 4.97 6.54 25.44
C ARG A 304 4.49 5.09 25.36
N GLY A 305 4.69 4.34 26.45
CA GLY A 305 4.33 2.94 26.55
C GLY A 305 5.48 2.01 26.13
N GLN A 306 5.19 0.71 26.10
CA GLN A 306 6.17 -0.35 25.88
C GLN A 306 6.12 -0.96 24.48
N GLU A 307 5.14 -0.56 23.68
CA GLU A 307 4.92 -0.97 22.29
C GLU A 307 4.83 0.28 21.42
N VAL A 308 5.09 0.14 20.11
CA VAL A 308 4.81 1.21 19.17
C VAL A 308 3.29 1.40 19.08
N PRO A 309 2.76 2.62 19.32
CA PRO A 309 1.33 2.88 19.36
C PRO A 309 0.72 3.01 17.98
N PHE A 310 -0.62 2.91 17.92
CA PHE A 310 -1.40 3.04 16.67
C PHE A 310 -1.11 4.35 15.95
N GLU A 311 -0.95 5.43 16.70
CA GLU A 311 -0.63 6.75 16.16
C GLU A 311 0.69 6.78 15.37
N ILE A 312 1.58 5.80 15.58
CA ILE A 312 2.85 5.64 14.87
C ILE A 312 2.77 4.51 13.83
N TYR A 313 2.27 3.32 14.19
CA TYR A 313 2.27 2.20 13.23
C TYR A 313 1.21 2.31 12.14
N ASP A 314 0.18 3.15 12.30
CA ASP A 314 -0.82 3.46 11.26
C ASP A 314 -0.29 4.45 10.21
N ALA A 315 0.85 5.09 10.48
CA ALA A 315 1.47 5.96 9.48
C ALA A 315 1.83 5.14 8.25
N ALA A 316 1.41 5.63 7.07
CA ALA A 316 1.52 4.92 5.79
C ALA A 316 2.95 4.42 5.43
N ASP A 317 3.97 4.99 6.05
CA ASP A 317 5.38 4.71 5.79
C ASP A 317 6.07 3.97 6.95
N TYR A 318 5.37 3.67 8.05
CA TYR A 318 5.94 3.01 9.23
C TYR A 318 6.68 1.71 8.85
N GLU A 319 6.11 0.91 7.96
CA GLU A 319 6.70 -0.36 7.52
C GLU A 319 7.99 -0.19 6.71
N SER A 320 8.26 0.99 6.15
CA SER A 320 9.53 1.29 5.48
C SER A 320 10.70 1.47 6.46
N TYR A 321 10.40 1.57 7.76
CA TYR A 321 11.37 1.68 8.83
C TYR A 321 11.37 0.42 9.69
N ASN A 322 12.53 0.08 10.21
CA ASN A 322 12.71 -0.97 11.19
C ASN A 322 12.74 -0.33 12.58
N PHE A 323 11.70 -0.57 13.37
CA PHE A 323 11.63 -0.13 14.76
C PHE A 323 12.12 -1.26 15.67
N VAL A 324 13.31 -1.07 16.25
CA VAL A 324 13.90 -2.00 17.20
C VAL A 324 13.86 -1.37 18.58
N LYS A 325 13.12 -1.99 19.49
CA LYS A 325 13.08 -1.55 20.88
C LYS A 325 14.46 -1.75 21.50
N ILE A 326 14.94 -0.73 22.20
CA ILE A 326 16.11 -0.85 23.06
C ILE A 326 15.60 -1.24 24.44
N GLU A 327 16.03 -2.39 24.93
CA GLU A 327 15.64 -2.86 26.25
C GLU A 327 16.35 -2.06 27.34
N PRO A 328 15.76 -1.86 28.53
CA PRO A 328 16.37 -1.06 29.59
C PRO A 328 17.78 -1.51 29.99
N SER A 329 18.08 -2.80 29.89
CA SER A 329 19.42 -3.37 30.13
C SER A 329 20.47 -2.88 29.14
N GLN A 330 20.06 -2.39 27.96
CA GLN A 330 20.94 -1.93 26.88
C GLN A 330 21.13 -0.42 26.88
N TYR A 331 20.43 0.34 27.74
CA TYR A 331 20.48 1.80 27.72
C TYR A 331 21.87 2.35 28.00
N GLU A 332 22.60 1.77 28.95
CA GLU A 332 23.96 2.25 29.25
C GLU A 332 24.93 1.98 28.09
N GLU A 333 24.81 0.82 27.43
CA GLU A 333 25.61 0.48 26.24
C GLU A 333 25.29 1.40 25.05
N LYS A 334 24.01 1.72 24.86
CA LYS A 334 23.51 2.51 23.72
C LYS A 334 23.49 4.00 23.96
N LYS A 335 23.87 4.46 25.15
CA LYS A 335 23.79 5.86 25.58
C LYS A 335 24.56 6.81 24.66
N ASP A 336 25.80 6.44 24.33
CA ASP A 336 26.67 7.23 23.45
C ASP A 336 26.14 7.24 22.02
N GLU A 337 25.58 6.12 21.54
CA GLU A 337 24.96 6.04 20.22
C GLU A 337 23.73 6.95 20.15
N ILE A 338 22.84 6.88 21.15
CA ILE A 338 21.66 7.72 21.26
C ILE A 338 22.07 9.19 21.31
N TYR A 339 23.08 9.55 22.12
CA TYR A 339 23.60 10.91 22.20
C TYR A 339 24.01 11.42 20.80
N LYS A 340 24.79 10.65 20.03
CA LYS A 340 25.23 11.06 18.69
C LYS A 340 24.06 11.32 17.74
N TYR A 341 23.01 10.49 17.78
CA TYR A 341 21.80 10.73 16.98
C TYR A 341 20.96 11.91 17.46
N MET A 342 21.01 12.24 18.76
CA MET A 342 20.34 13.41 19.31
C MET A 342 21.12 14.70 19.04
N ALA A 343 22.45 14.64 18.98
CA ALA A 343 23.33 15.76 18.67
C ALA A 343 23.57 15.96 17.17
N TRP A 344 23.17 14.99 16.34
CA TRP A 344 23.50 14.89 14.90
C TRP A 344 25.01 14.81 14.65
N GLU A 345 25.73 14.20 15.60
CA GLU A 345 27.18 13.99 15.58
C GLU A 345 27.57 12.56 15.16
N VAL A 346 26.66 11.87 14.47
CA VAL A 346 26.98 10.58 13.85
C VAL A 346 27.96 10.81 12.70
N GLU A 347 28.97 9.96 12.59
CA GLU A 347 29.95 10.05 11.51
C GLU A 347 29.28 10.01 10.14
N GLY A 348 29.61 10.98 9.29
CA GLY A 348 29.02 11.12 7.95
C GLY A 348 27.59 11.68 7.96
N CYS A 349 27.09 12.23 9.07
CA CYS A 349 25.81 12.94 9.10
C CYS A 349 25.84 14.12 8.11
N ALA A 350 24.90 14.09 7.17
CA ALA A 350 24.78 15.10 6.12
C ALA A 350 23.60 16.04 6.34
N ASP A 351 22.50 15.54 6.93
CA ASP A 351 21.29 16.30 7.24
C ASP A 351 20.42 15.55 8.27
N GLY A 352 19.38 16.16 8.80
CA GLY A 352 18.46 15.51 9.73
C GLY A 352 17.21 16.31 10.05
N LYS A 353 16.29 15.68 10.79
CA LYS A 353 15.08 16.30 11.33
C LYS A 353 14.73 15.73 12.70
N VAL A 354 14.09 16.57 13.50
CA VAL A 354 13.53 16.21 14.80
C VAL A 354 12.00 16.22 14.74
N PHE A 355 11.38 15.15 15.22
CA PHE A 355 9.96 15.03 15.45
C PHE A 355 9.66 15.45 16.89
N LYS A 356 8.92 16.55 17.05
CA LYS A 356 8.55 17.10 18.35
C LYS A 356 7.17 17.75 18.30
#